data_AF-A0A016SS40-F1
#
_entry.id   AF-A0A016SS40-F1
#
_cell.length_a   1.000
_cell.length_b   1.000
_cell.length_c   1.000
_cell.angle_alpha   90.00
_cell.angle_beta   90.00
_cell.angle_gamma   90.00
#
_symmetry.space_group_name_H-M   'P 1'
#
loop_
_entity.id
_entity.type
_entity.pdbx_description
1 polymer ?
#
loop_
_entity_poly.entity_id
_entity_poly.type
_entity_poly.pdbx_seq_one_letter_code
_entity_poly.pdbx_strand_id
1 'polypeptide(L)'
;MGSAVAIIAVLFVGAVGAAPEYQCWNFKSTDEIRHQYLITVNNLRRKIAEGVAENKQGNCPQGKNIQKLDWDCYLELEAQKVVDQCNIDAVGPKDYSMLIKKVELTTCNPLPQFKKTINGWWNDVKKYGIGSNPVFNKEELRSFATLAHGKATRIGCAQKNCNGHLYMACMVYEKTPEFGQPIYELGKGCSSPNDCTTYVGSKCRENLCVGGHIDPQKVPETTTAATTTKKTTTSKTTAATPQTSRPPVTTQPGPTSSTHFPIVNKKCGPAFDKISNDFMRDDFLNLHNGYRSEVAQGRLTMGDGKKARVANKMRKLEYDCPLEMSAYKIAKLCDDSMSNENFAENRMKLPNSIEFTNAPKKVR
;
A
#
# COMPACT_ATOMS: atom_id res chain seq x y z
N MET A 1 -53.24 19.01 41.90
CA MET A 1 -52.05 18.17 41.70
C MET A 1 -51.94 17.86 40.21
N GLY A 2 -51.12 18.60 39.47
CA GLY A 2 -50.86 18.35 38.06
C GLY A 2 -49.35 18.27 37.87
N SER A 3 -48.80 17.06 37.73
CA SER A 3 -47.37 16.85 37.51
C SER A 3 -47.01 17.19 36.07
N ALA A 4 -46.18 18.21 35.89
CA ALA A 4 -45.50 18.48 34.64
C ALA A 4 -44.31 17.51 34.49
N VAL A 5 -44.39 16.61 33.51
CA VAL A 5 -43.27 15.76 33.10
C VAL A 5 -42.42 16.55 32.11
N ALA A 6 -41.24 16.99 32.54
CA ALA A 6 -40.26 17.62 31.67
C ALA A 6 -39.51 16.53 30.87
N ILE A 7 -39.79 16.44 29.57
CA ILE A 7 -39.05 15.59 28.64
C ILE A 7 -37.77 16.34 28.25
N ILE A 8 -36.64 15.97 28.86
CA ILE A 8 -35.32 16.44 28.44
C ILE A 8 -34.94 15.66 27.18
N ALA A 9 -35.15 16.25 26.02
CA ALA A 9 -34.62 15.76 24.76
C ALA A 9 -33.11 16.05 24.71
N VAL A 10 -32.30 15.05 25.05
CA VAL A 10 -30.85 15.09 24.85
C VAL A 10 -30.58 14.89 23.35
N LEU A 11 -30.46 16.00 22.62
CA LEU A 11 -29.95 16.02 21.26
C LEU A 11 -28.45 15.68 21.29
N PHE A 12 -28.12 14.42 21.06
CA PHE A 12 -26.76 14.03 20.69
C PHE A 12 -26.49 14.55 19.27
N VAL A 13 -25.91 15.75 19.18
CA VAL A 13 -25.26 16.22 17.95
C VAL A 13 -23.94 15.43 17.83
N GLY A 14 -24.05 14.19 17.35
CA GLY A 14 -22.89 13.46 16.86
C GLY A 14 -22.38 14.21 15.64
N ALA A 15 -21.23 14.86 15.76
CA ALA A 15 -20.51 15.38 14.61
C ALA A 15 -20.12 14.18 13.72
N VAL A 16 -20.95 13.87 12.73
CA VAL A 16 -20.57 12.98 11.64
C VAL A 16 -19.58 13.79 10.81
N GLY A 17 -18.30 13.71 11.19
CA GLY A 17 -17.23 14.30 10.39
C GLY A 17 -17.30 13.72 8.98
N ALA A 18 -17.32 14.58 7.97
CA ALA A 18 -17.23 14.15 6.58
C ALA A 18 -15.97 13.29 6.40
N ALA A 19 -16.10 12.19 5.64
CA ALA A 19 -14.94 11.39 5.28
C ALA A 19 -13.88 12.29 4.61
N PRO A 20 -12.59 12.11 4.91
CA PRO A 20 -11.55 12.86 4.23
C PRO A 20 -11.60 12.57 2.73
N GLU A 21 -11.33 13.57 1.91
CA GLU A 21 -11.24 13.40 0.46
C GLU A 21 -9.99 12.58 0.13
N TYR A 22 -10.18 11.37 -0.41
CA TYR A 22 -9.07 10.46 -0.74
C TYR A 22 -8.53 10.66 -2.16
N GLN A 23 -9.30 11.33 -3.02
CA GLN A 23 -8.94 11.65 -4.42
C GLN A 23 -8.57 10.42 -5.27
N CYS A 24 -9.05 9.24 -4.88
CA CYS A 24 -8.82 8.03 -5.65
C CYS A 24 -9.69 7.98 -6.90
N TRP A 25 -9.09 7.60 -8.02
CA TRP A 25 -9.76 7.47 -9.32
C TRP A 25 -10.50 6.13 -9.52
N ASN A 26 -10.66 5.32 -8.47
CA ASN A 26 -11.50 4.14 -8.52
C ASN A 26 -12.95 4.48 -8.16
N PHE A 27 -13.78 4.71 -9.17
CA PHE A 27 -15.19 5.09 -8.97
C PHE A 27 -16.09 3.94 -8.48
N LYS A 28 -15.58 2.71 -8.39
CA LYS A 28 -16.29 1.56 -7.79
C LYS A 28 -16.29 1.57 -6.26
N SER A 29 -15.69 2.59 -5.64
CA SER A 29 -15.66 2.81 -4.19
C SER A 29 -15.87 4.29 -3.86
N THR A 30 -16.39 4.57 -2.66
CA THR A 30 -16.61 5.92 -2.14
C THR A 30 -15.65 6.24 -1.01
N ASP A 31 -15.42 7.53 -0.75
CA ASP A 31 -14.55 7.98 0.34
C ASP A 31 -15.05 7.54 1.72
N GLU A 32 -16.37 7.38 1.89
CA GLU A 32 -16.93 6.78 3.10
C GLU A 32 -16.45 5.33 3.28
N ILE A 33 -16.48 4.51 2.23
CA ILE A 33 -16.05 3.11 2.28
C ILE A 33 -14.54 3.03 2.55
N ARG A 34 -13.74 3.83 1.84
CA ARG A 34 -12.28 3.96 2.07
C ARG A 34 -11.99 4.31 3.52
N HIS A 35 -12.73 5.29 4.04
CA HIS A 35 -12.60 5.72 5.42
C HIS A 35 -12.93 4.60 6.41
N GLN A 36 -14.03 3.85 6.18
CA GLN A 36 -14.42 2.74 7.05
C GLN A 36 -13.34 1.66 7.13
N TYR A 37 -12.75 1.26 6.00
CA TYR A 37 -11.64 0.31 5.99
C TYR A 37 -10.44 0.85 6.78
N LEU A 38 -9.97 2.05 6.42
CA LEU A 38 -8.76 2.64 6.97
C LEU A 38 -8.86 2.90 8.49
N ILE A 39 -9.96 3.50 8.94
CA ILE A 39 -10.14 3.84 10.35
C ILE A 39 -10.31 2.58 11.19
N THR A 40 -10.98 1.54 10.66
CA THR A 40 -11.16 0.28 11.39
C THR A 40 -9.81 -0.39 11.63
N VAL A 41 -8.96 -0.55 10.60
CA VAL A 41 -7.65 -1.18 10.78
C VAL A 41 -6.72 -0.34 11.66
N ASN A 42 -6.69 0.98 11.50
CA ASN A 42 -5.83 1.84 12.31
C ASN A 42 -6.26 1.88 13.79
N ASN A 43 -7.57 1.84 14.08
CA ASN A 43 -8.04 1.71 15.46
C ASN A 43 -7.60 0.38 16.09
N LEU A 44 -7.61 -0.72 15.33
CA LEU A 44 -7.14 -2.02 15.81
C LEU A 44 -5.62 -2.01 16.05
N ARG A 45 -4.84 -1.44 15.13
CA ARG A 45 -3.39 -1.23 15.29
C ARG A 45 -3.07 -0.36 16.50
N ARG A 46 -3.84 0.70 16.75
CA ARG A 46 -3.69 1.54 17.94
C ARG A 46 -3.86 0.76 19.24
N LYS A 47 -4.82 -0.17 19.31
CA LYS A 47 -5.00 -1.02 20.49
C LYS A 47 -3.77 -1.87 20.82
N ILE A 48 -2.98 -2.29 19.83
CA ILE A 48 -1.68 -2.97 20.06
C ILE A 48 -0.70 -1.99 20.72
N ALA A 49 -0.61 -0.77 20.20
CA ALA A 49 0.27 0.27 20.74
C ALA A 49 -0.13 0.71 22.16
N GLU A 50 -1.42 0.66 22.48
CA GLU A 50 -1.98 0.95 23.81
C GLU A 50 -1.91 -0.24 24.79
N GLY A 51 -1.63 -1.45 24.30
CA GLY A 51 -1.58 -2.67 25.14
C GLY A 51 -2.95 -3.23 25.53
N VAL A 52 -4.00 -2.86 24.78
CA VAL A 52 -5.40 -3.25 25.04
C VAL A 52 -6.01 -4.08 23.90
N ALA A 53 -5.22 -4.49 22.92
CA ALA A 53 -5.68 -5.39 21.87
C ALA A 53 -5.92 -6.78 22.47
N GLU A 54 -7.10 -7.33 22.27
CA GLU A 54 -7.47 -8.66 22.79
C GLU A 54 -6.71 -9.77 22.07
N ASN A 55 -6.29 -10.78 22.85
CA ASN A 55 -5.63 -12.00 22.39
C ASN A 55 -6.51 -13.22 22.77
N LYS A 56 -6.09 -14.44 22.42
CA LYS A 56 -6.77 -15.66 22.85
C LYS A 56 -6.89 -15.74 24.38
N GLN A 57 -5.85 -15.32 25.09
CA GLN A 57 -5.85 -15.13 26.54
C GLN A 57 -5.28 -13.75 26.85
N GLY A 58 -6.03 -12.94 27.60
CA GLY A 58 -5.63 -11.58 27.95
C GLY A 58 -5.46 -10.67 26.72
N ASN A 59 -4.46 -9.79 26.77
CA ASN A 59 -4.15 -8.86 25.69
C ASN A 59 -2.91 -9.32 24.90
N CYS A 60 -2.82 -8.87 23.66
CA CYS A 60 -1.61 -8.97 22.85
C CYS A 60 -0.48 -8.20 23.54
N PRO A 61 0.79 -8.65 23.40
CA PRO A 61 1.92 -7.87 23.86
C PRO A 61 1.88 -6.46 23.27
N GLN A 62 2.19 -5.45 24.09
CA GLN A 62 2.19 -4.06 23.64
C GLN A 62 3.26 -3.83 22.57
N GLY A 63 2.91 -3.11 21.51
CA GLY A 63 3.80 -2.84 20.39
C GLY A 63 4.31 -1.41 20.34
N LYS A 64 5.61 -1.23 20.09
CA LYS A 64 6.20 0.06 19.68
C LYS A 64 6.35 0.11 18.16
N ASN A 65 6.68 1.28 17.62
CA ASN A 65 6.96 1.45 16.20
C ASN A 65 5.81 1.01 15.26
N ILE A 66 4.57 0.98 15.76
CA ILE A 66 3.41 0.60 14.95
C ILE A 66 3.07 1.75 14.01
N GLN A 67 3.27 1.54 12.72
CA GLN A 67 2.99 2.53 11.70
C GLN A 67 1.48 2.65 11.46
N LYS A 68 0.97 3.88 11.39
CA LYS A 68 -0.38 4.17 10.95
C LYS A 68 -0.43 3.94 9.45
N LEU A 69 -1.40 3.15 9.01
CA LEU A 69 -1.63 2.92 7.59
C LEU A 69 -2.22 4.19 6.98
N ASP A 70 -1.69 4.59 5.83
CA ASP A 70 -2.33 5.56 4.94
C ASP A 70 -3.03 4.82 3.79
N TRP A 71 -4.09 5.43 3.26
CA TRP A 71 -4.76 4.86 2.10
C TRP A 71 -3.92 5.05 0.84
N ASP A 72 -3.87 4.03 -0.01
CA ASP A 72 -3.17 4.08 -1.29
C ASP A 72 -4.11 3.67 -2.42
N CYS A 73 -4.41 4.63 -3.29
CA CYS A 73 -5.33 4.44 -4.41
C CYS A 73 -4.82 3.43 -5.44
N TYR A 74 -3.49 3.24 -5.57
CA TYR A 74 -2.93 2.22 -6.45
C TYR A 74 -3.15 0.81 -5.88
N LEU A 75 -2.93 0.63 -4.58
CA LEU A 75 -3.25 -0.62 -3.90
C LEU A 75 -4.76 -0.94 -3.96
N GLU A 76 -5.62 0.09 -3.90
CA GLU A 76 -7.05 -0.05 -4.11
C GLU A 76 -7.37 -0.54 -5.53
N LEU A 77 -6.70 -0.03 -6.56
CA LEU A 77 -6.87 -0.51 -7.94
C LEU A 77 -6.42 -1.97 -8.09
N GLU A 78 -5.32 -2.38 -7.46
CA GLU A 78 -4.90 -3.78 -7.45
C GLU A 78 -5.91 -4.68 -6.71
N ALA A 79 -6.45 -4.22 -5.58
CA ALA A 79 -7.55 -4.90 -4.90
C ALA A 79 -8.80 -5.00 -5.79
N GLN A 80 -9.10 -3.95 -6.57
CA GLN A 80 -10.24 -3.89 -7.46
C GLN A 80 -10.14 -4.95 -8.57
N LYS A 81 -8.96 -5.12 -9.18
CA LYS A 81 -8.69 -6.17 -10.17
C LYS A 81 -8.92 -7.57 -9.62
N VAL A 82 -8.64 -7.79 -8.33
CA VAL A 82 -8.87 -9.08 -7.66
C VAL A 82 -10.36 -9.32 -7.46
N VAL A 83 -11.08 -8.38 -6.83
CA VAL A 83 -12.53 -8.57 -6.59
C VAL A 83 -13.34 -8.57 -7.88
N ASP A 84 -12.84 -7.94 -8.95
CA ASP A 84 -13.49 -7.97 -10.27
C ASP A 84 -13.62 -9.38 -10.86
N GLN A 85 -12.76 -10.31 -10.45
CA GLN A 85 -12.80 -11.71 -10.87
C GLN A 85 -13.92 -12.52 -10.18
N CYS A 86 -14.54 -12.00 -9.12
CA CYS A 86 -15.58 -12.69 -8.37
C CYS A 86 -15.18 -14.12 -7.91
N ASN A 87 -13.89 -14.33 -7.62
CA ASN A 87 -13.30 -15.60 -7.22
C ASN A 87 -12.53 -15.42 -5.90
N ILE A 88 -12.81 -16.27 -4.91
CA ILE A 88 -12.13 -16.21 -3.60
C ILE A 88 -10.66 -16.66 -3.71
N ASP A 89 -10.34 -17.46 -4.72
CA ASP A 89 -8.99 -17.97 -5.00
C ASP A 89 -8.22 -17.08 -5.97
N ALA A 90 -8.74 -15.89 -6.29
CA ALA A 90 -8.06 -14.92 -7.13
C ALA A 90 -6.71 -14.53 -6.50
N VAL A 91 -5.67 -14.44 -7.33
CA VAL A 91 -4.30 -14.16 -6.90
C VAL A 91 -3.98 -12.69 -7.18
N GLY A 92 -3.50 -11.99 -6.14
CA GLY A 92 -3.04 -10.60 -6.22
C GLY A 92 -1.58 -10.47 -6.66
N PRO A 93 -1.09 -9.22 -6.81
CA PRO A 93 0.32 -8.96 -7.11
C PRO A 93 1.25 -9.54 -6.05
N LYS A 94 2.40 -10.08 -6.48
CA LYS A 94 3.38 -10.72 -5.58
C LYS A 94 4.11 -9.76 -4.68
N ASP A 95 4.10 -8.46 -4.96
CA ASP A 95 4.88 -7.45 -4.24
C ASP A 95 4.20 -6.97 -2.96
N TYR A 96 2.92 -7.29 -2.77
CA TYR A 96 2.11 -6.88 -1.63
C TYR A 96 1.50 -8.09 -0.94
N SER A 97 1.02 -7.89 0.28
CA SER A 97 0.13 -8.86 0.91
C SER A 97 -1.30 -8.60 0.52
N MET A 98 -2.02 -9.66 0.20
CA MET A 98 -3.43 -9.62 -0.16
C MET A 98 -4.23 -10.38 0.89
N LEU A 99 -5.33 -9.76 1.34
CA LEU A 99 -6.40 -10.43 2.05
C LEU A 99 -7.65 -10.39 1.17
N ILE A 100 -8.38 -11.50 1.10
CA ILE A 100 -9.64 -11.59 0.37
C ILE A 100 -10.69 -12.32 1.22
N LYS A 101 -11.93 -11.87 1.13
CA LYS A 101 -13.07 -12.51 1.80
C LYS A 101 -14.31 -12.44 0.93
N LYS A 102 -15.09 -13.53 0.97
CA LYS A 102 -16.42 -13.65 0.40
C LYS A 102 -17.43 -13.66 1.54
N VAL A 103 -18.47 -12.85 1.43
CA VAL A 103 -19.58 -12.79 2.39
C VAL A 103 -20.89 -12.79 1.62
N GLU A 104 -21.87 -13.58 2.06
CA GLU A 104 -23.23 -13.53 1.50
C GLU A 104 -23.91 -12.22 1.92
N LEU A 105 -24.52 -11.53 0.96
CA LEU A 105 -25.30 -10.33 1.22
C LEU A 105 -26.72 -10.73 1.62
N THR A 106 -27.03 -10.52 2.89
CA THR A 106 -28.40 -10.65 3.42
C THR A 106 -29.16 -9.33 3.42
N THR A 107 -28.49 -8.22 3.11
CA THR A 107 -29.07 -6.86 3.11
C THR A 107 -28.49 -6.01 1.97
N CYS A 108 -29.22 -4.95 1.61
CA CYS A 108 -28.77 -3.98 0.60
C CYS A 108 -27.76 -2.95 1.15
N ASN A 109 -27.48 -2.93 2.46
CA ASN A 109 -26.49 -2.04 3.07
C ASN A 109 -25.20 -2.81 3.38
N PRO A 110 -24.16 -2.71 2.54
CA PRO A 110 -22.90 -3.43 2.74
C PRO A 110 -21.95 -2.75 3.74
N LEU A 111 -22.20 -1.50 4.15
CA LEU A 111 -21.28 -0.74 5.03
C LEU A 111 -20.90 -1.50 6.31
N PRO A 112 -21.83 -2.13 7.05
CA PRO A 112 -21.48 -2.92 8.22
C PRO A 112 -20.57 -4.12 7.91
N GLN A 113 -20.62 -4.66 6.69
CA GLN A 113 -19.82 -5.81 6.28
C GLN A 113 -18.34 -5.47 6.10
N PHE A 114 -18.00 -4.25 5.70
CA PHE A 114 -16.61 -3.81 5.59
C PHE A 114 -15.92 -3.84 6.96
N LYS A 115 -16.56 -3.24 7.98
CA LYS A 115 -16.08 -3.27 9.37
C LYS A 115 -16.03 -4.70 9.90
N LYS A 116 -17.07 -5.51 9.69
CA LYS A 116 -17.10 -6.92 10.13
C LYS A 116 -15.98 -7.74 9.49
N THR A 117 -15.66 -7.50 8.23
CA THR A 117 -14.63 -8.22 7.49
C THR A 117 -13.24 -7.93 8.04
N ILE A 118 -12.90 -6.65 8.25
CA ILE A 118 -11.63 -6.26 8.87
C ILE A 118 -11.51 -6.85 10.28
N ASN A 119 -12.56 -6.74 11.10
CA ASN A 119 -12.55 -7.36 12.43
C ASN A 119 -12.44 -8.89 12.35
N GLY A 120 -13.04 -9.52 11.34
CA GLY A 120 -12.92 -10.96 11.11
C GLY A 120 -11.48 -11.40 10.87
N TRP A 121 -10.77 -10.73 9.95
CA TRP A 121 -9.34 -10.98 9.71
C TRP A 121 -8.49 -10.69 10.95
N TRP A 122 -8.82 -9.65 11.71
CA TRP A 122 -8.10 -9.33 12.93
C TRP A 122 -8.31 -10.38 14.03
N ASN A 123 -9.54 -10.87 14.18
CA ASN A 123 -9.95 -11.76 15.26
C ASN A 123 -9.33 -13.17 15.18
N ASP A 124 -8.56 -13.49 14.14
CA ASP A 124 -7.72 -14.70 14.10
C ASP A 124 -6.83 -14.78 15.37
N VAL A 125 -6.33 -13.64 15.86
CA VAL A 125 -5.53 -13.59 17.10
C VAL A 125 -6.30 -14.03 18.34
N LYS A 126 -7.61 -13.79 18.40
CA LYS A 126 -8.47 -14.22 19.52
C LYS A 126 -8.69 -15.73 19.52
N LYS A 127 -8.57 -16.39 18.35
CA LYS A 127 -8.76 -17.84 18.22
C LYS A 127 -7.45 -18.59 18.43
N TYR A 128 -6.38 -18.14 17.80
CA TYR A 128 -5.11 -18.88 17.75
C TYR A 128 -4.07 -18.40 18.75
N GLY A 129 -4.17 -17.14 19.17
CA GLY A 129 -3.30 -16.53 20.16
C GLY A 129 -1.90 -16.23 19.64
N ILE A 130 -1.31 -15.14 20.13
CA ILE A 130 0.13 -14.86 20.03
C ILE A 130 0.78 -14.94 21.41
N GLY A 131 2.07 -15.33 21.44
CA GLY A 131 2.85 -15.43 22.68
C GLY A 131 3.37 -14.08 23.18
N SER A 132 4.19 -14.11 24.24
CA SER A 132 4.87 -12.92 24.77
C SER A 132 5.80 -12.25 23.75
N ASN A 133 6.37 -13.05 22.83
CA ASN A 133 7.01 -12.56 21.63
C ASN A 133 6.02 -12.66 20.46
N PRO A 134 5.57 -11.55 19.85
CA PRO A 134 4.52 -11.53 18.83
C PRO A 134 5.07 -11.95 17.46
N VAL A 135 5.37 -13.23 17.28
CA VAL A 135 5.89 -13.80 16.03
C VAL A 135 4.79 -14.42 15.17
N PHE A 136 4.94 -14.34 13.84
CA PHE A 136 4.06 -15.01 12.91
C PHE A 136 4.47 -16.48 12.77
N ASN A 137 3.82 -17.37 13.51
CA ASN A 137 4.22 -18.79 13.60
C ASN A 137 3.06 -19.78 13.39
N LYS A 138 1.94 -19.30 12.86
CA LYS A 138 0.75 -20.09 12.52
C LYS A 138 0.12 -19.48 11.30
N GLU A 139 -0.14 -20.28 10.27
CA GLU A 139 -0.74 -19.79 9.02
C GLU A 139 -2.13 -19.20 9.25
N GLU A 140 -2.86 -19.67 10.25
CA GLU A 140 -4.17 -19.14 10.61
C GLU A 140 -4.11 -17.73 11.20
N LEU A 141 -2.92 -17.24 11.59
CA LEU A 141 -2.71 -15.86 11.98
C LEU A 141 -2.39 -14.95 10.78
N ARG A 142 -2.32 -15.46 9.55
CA ARG A 142 -1.85 -14.68 8.38
C ARG A 142 -2.65 -13.39 8.18
N SER A 143 -3.97 -13.43 8.33
CA SER A 143 -4.80 -12.22 8.19
C SER A 143 -4.49 -11.18 9.27
N PHE A 144 -4.41 -11.63 10.53
CA PHE A 144 -3.99 -10.78 11.64
C PHE A 144 -2.58 -10.23 11.44
N ALA A 145 -1.60 -11.08 11.15
CA ALA A 145 -0.20 -10.70 10.95
C ALA A 145 -0.04 -9.68 9.82
N THR A 146 -0.84 -9.80 8.75
CA THR A 146 -0.86 -8.85 7.64
C THR A 146 -1.35 -7.47 8.10
N LEU A 147 -2.47 -7.40 8.81
CA LEU A 147 -3.05 -6.13 9.26
C LEU A 147 -2.30 -5.52 10.45
N ALA A 148 -1.69 -6.33 11.30
CA ALA A 148 -0.96 -5.93 12.49
C ALA A 148 0.53 -5.67 12.25
N HIS A 149 1.05 -5.97 11.05
CA HIS A 149 2.48 -5.84 10.76
C HIS A 149 2.97 -4.42 11.07
N GLY A 150 3.83 -4.28 12.08
CA GLY A 150 4.24 -2.97 12.62
C GLY A 150 4.83 -2.04 11.57
N LYS A 151 5.58 -2.60 10.60
CA LYS A 151 6.24 -1.86 9.53
C LYS A 151 5.34 -1.45 8.36
N ALA A 152 4.15 -2.04 8.23
CA ALA A 152 3.23 -1.72 7.14
C ALA A 152 2.75 -0.27 7.19
N THR A 153 2.79 0.41 6.04
CA THR A 153 2.54 1.86 5.94
C THR A 153 1.39 2.24 5.02
N ARG A 154 0.95 1.33 4.13
CA ARG A 154 -0.12 1.60 3.17
C ARG A 154 -1.10 0.46 3.07
N ILE A 155 -2.35 0.81 2.80
CA ILE A 155 -3.42 -0.14 2.51
C ILE A 155 -4.33 0.43 1.42
N GLY A 156 -4.82 -0.43 0.53
CA GLY A 156 -5.92 -0.11 -0.37
C GLY A 156 -6.85 -1.29 -0.46
N CYS A 157 -8.15 -1.06 -0.30
CA CYS A 157 -9.16 -2.11 -0.35
C CYS A 157 -10.22 -1.81 -1.40
N ALA A 158 -10.83 -2.87 -1.93
CA ALA A 158 -11.91 -2.81 -2.89
C ALA A 158 -12.96 -3.87 -2.60
N GLN A 159 -14.15 -3.67 -3.18
CA GLN A 159 -15.29 -4.55 -3.01
C GLN A 159 -16.07 -4.71 -4.31
N LYS A 160 -16.70 -5.88 -4.49
CA LYS A 160 -17.63 -6.14 -5.59
C LYS A 160 -18.73 -7.09 -5.16
N ASN A 161 -19.98 -6.73 -5.45
CA ASN A 161 -21.10 -7.66 -5.34
C ASN A 161 -21.15 -8.51 -6.62
N CYS A 162 -21.08 -9.83 -6.45
CA CYS A 162 -21.15 -10.81 -7.51
C CYS A 162 -22.30 -11.77 -7.18
N ASN A 163 -23.47 -11.55 -7.79
CA ASN A 163 -24.66 -12.39 -7.64
C ASN A 163 -25.02 -12.69 -6.17
N GLY A 164 -25.16 -11.63 -5.36
CA GLY A 164 -25.52 -11.75 -3.93
C GLY A 164 -24.35 -12.10 -3.02
N HIS A 165 -23.13 -12.23 -3.55
CA HIS A 165 -21.92 -12.45 -2.77
C HIS A 165 -21.01 -11.23 -2.84
N LEU A 166 -20.75 -10.62 -1.69
CA LEU A 166 -19.80 -9.53 -1.56
C LEU A 166 -18.37 -10.08 -1.44
N TYR A 167 -17.56 -9.82 -2.46
CA TYR A 167 -16.11 -10.01 -2.42
C TYR A 167 -15.45 -8.73 -1.94
N MET A 168 -14.53 -8.85 -0.99
CA MET A 168 -13.74 -7.75 -0.45
C MET A 168 -12.28 -8.16 -0.43
N ALA A 169 -11.41 -7.33 -1.00
CA ALA A 169 -9.97 -7.54 -0.96
C ALA A 169 -9.26 -6.31 -0.42
N CYS A 170 -8.16 -6.52 0.30
CA CYS A 170 -7.25 -5.47 0.74
C CYS A 170 -5.83 -5.84 0.35
N MET A 171 -5.11 -4.89 -0.26
CA MET A 171 -3.68 -4.94 -0.50
C MET A 171 -2.96 -4.13 0.58
N VAL A 172 -1.93 -4.72 1.19
CA VAL A 172 -1.12 -4.08 2.23
C VAL A 172 0.32 -3.99 1.77
N TYR A 173 0.86 -2.77 1.85
CA TYR A 173 2.24 -2.48 1.56
C TYR A 173 3.12 -2.70 2.78
N GLU A 174 4.31 -3.23 2.53
CA GLU A 174 5.07 -4.10 3.42
C GLU A 174 4.38 -5.46 3.59
N LYS A 175 5.02 -6.50 3.04
CA LYS A 175 4.49 -7.86 3.08
C LYS A 175 4.30 -8.31 4.52
N THR A 176 3.36 -9.23 4.68
CA THR A 176 3.22 -10.03 5.89
C THR A 176 4.60 -10.56 6.26
N PRO A 177 5.02 -10.51 7.53
CA PRO A 177 6.27 -11.09 7.97
C PRO A 177 6.40 -12.52 7.47
N GLU A 178 7.62 -12.95 7.16
CA GLU A 178 7.88 -14.36 6.91
C GLU A 178 7.58 -15.19 8.17
N PHE A 179 7.33 -16.48 7.98
CA PHE A 179 7.09 -17.37 9.10
C PHE A 179 8.29 -17.38 10.06
N GLY A 180 8.02 -17.24 11.35
CA GLY A 180 9.00 -17.08 12.42
C GLY A 180 9.43 -15.64 12.69
N GLN A 181 9.12 -14.68 11.81
CA GLN A 181 9.48 -13.27 12.00
C GLN A 181 8.48 -12.52 12.91
N PRO A 182 8.91 -11.46 13.59
CA PRO A 182 8.02 -10.64 14.42
C PRO A 182 6.93 -9.96 13.59
N ILE A 183 5.70 -9.99 14.08
CA ILE A 183 4.57 -9.21 13.58
C ILE A 183 4.78 -7.73 13.92
N TYR A 184 5.30 -7.43 15.10
CA TYR A 184 5.66 -6.09 15.51
C TYR A 184 6.71 -6.12 16.63
N GLU A 185 7.31 -4.96 16.92
CA GLU A 185 8.31 -4.84 17.97
C GLU A 185 7.66 -4.64 19.34
N LEU A 186 8.17 -5.31 20.37
CA LEU A 186 7.73 -5.11 21.75
C LEU A 186 8.09 -3.73 22.27
N GLY A 187 7.13 -3.08 22.94
CA GLY A 187 7.35 -1.84 23.66
C GLY A 187 6.10 -0.98 23.73
N LYS A 188 6.22 0.17 24.38
CA LYS A 188 5.13 1.15 24.45
C LYS A 188 4.94 1.84 23.09
N GLY A 189 3.69 2.10 22.71
CA GLY A 189 3.37 2.99 21.60
C GLY A 189 4.04 4.35 21.72
N CYS A 190 4.21 5.04 20.59
CA CYS A 190 4.96 6.30 20.57
C CYS A 190 4.27 7.37 21.43
N SER A 191 5.06 8.24 22.07
CA SER A 191 4.60 9.47 22.72
C SER A 191 5.22 10.72 22.11
N SER A 192 6.31 10.56 21.37
CA SER A 192 7.04 11.61 20.66
C SER A 192 7.59 11.08 19.31
N PRO A 193 7.99 11.96 18.38
CA PRO A 193 8.62 11.54 17.12
C PRO A 193 9.87 10.65 17.31
N ASN A 194 10.62 10.82 18.40
CA ASN A 194 11.83 10.03 18.67
C ASN A 194 11.54 8.55 18.97
N ASP A 195 10.31 8.23 19.36
CA ASP A 195 9.89 6.84 19.59
C ASP A 195 9.61 6.09 18.29
N CYS A 196 9.53 6.81 17.16
CA CYS A 196 9.29 6.26 15.83
C CYS A 196 10.61 6.08 15.08
N THR A 197 11.25 4.93 15.29
CA THR A 197 12.62 4.70 14.83
C THR A 197 12.73 3.88 13.56
N THR A 198 11.65 3.20 13.14
CA THR A 198 11.63 2.37 11.93
C THR A 198 11.91 3.16 10.66
N TYR A 199 11.31 4.35 10.54
CA TYR A 199 11.43 5.22 9.36
C TYR A 199 11.84 6.63 9.79
N VAL A 200 12.91 7.15 9.19
CA VAL A 200 13.48 8.47 9.51
C VAL A 200 12.48 9.57 9.17
N GLY A 201 12.29 10.52 10.07
CA GLY A 201 11.33 11.61 9.89
C GLY A 201 9.89 11.22 10.22
N SER A 202 9.64 9.99 10.71
CA SER A 202 8.36 9.63 11.27
C SER A 202 7.96 10.53 12.44
N LYS A 203 6.66 10.83 12.52
CA LYS A 203 6.05 11.57 13.61
C LYS A 203 5.20 10.63 14.45
N CYS A 204 4.90 11.01 15.68
CA CYS A 204 3.94 10.30 16.49
C CYS A 204 2.55 10.98 16.43
N ARG A 205 1.49 10.20 16.21
CA ARG A 205 0.09 10.63 16.33
C ARG A 205 -0.76 9.50 16.91
N GLU A 206 -1.49 9.78 17.98
CA GLU A 206 -2.43 8.83 18.59
C GLU A 206 -1.77 7.48 18.93
N ASN A 207 -0.57 7.49 19.52
CA ASN A 207 0.26 6.31 19.82
C ASN A 207 0.79 5.52 18.61
N LEU A 208 0.53 5.98 17.38
CA LEU A 208 1.02 5.38 16.15
C LEU A 208 2.05 6.27 15.45
N CYS A 209 3.00 5.64 14.77
CA CYS A 209 3.98 6.33 13.93
C CYS A 209 3.38 6.68 12.58
N VAL A 210 3.60 7.89 12.09
CA VAL A 210 3.04 8.39 10.81
C VAL A 210 4.18 8.92 9.95
N GLY A 211 4.23 8.49 8.69
CA GLY A 211 5.00 9.08 7.58
C GLY A 211 6.46 9.40 7.88
N GLY A 212 7.39 8.54 7.44
CA GLY A 212 8.83 8.78 7.41
C GLY A 212 9.49 8.10 6.19
N HIS A 213 10.76 8.40 5.94
CA HIS A 213 11.58 7.74 4.92
C HIS A 213 12.18 6.43 5.46
N ILE A 214 12.09 5.31 4.71
CA ILE A 214 12.81 4.07 5.04
C ILE A 214 14.30 4.36 5.20
N ASP A 215 14.82 4.02 6.37
CA ASP A 215 16.24 4.03 6.68
C ASP A 215 16.85 2.68 6.26
N PRO A 216 17.66 2.63 5.19
CA PRO A 216 18.25 1.39 4.72
C PRO A 216 19.17 0.74 5.77
N GLN A 217 19.66 1.51 6.75
CA GLN A 217 20.56 1.03 7.79
C GLN A 217 19.83 0.44 9.03
N LYS A 218 18.50 0.54 9.09
CA LYS A 218 17.69 0.02 10.22
C LYS A 218 16.75 -1.12 9.85
N VAL A 219 16.89 -1.69 8.65
CA VAL A 219 16.23 -2.95 8.31
C VAL A 219 16.79 -4.02 9.26
N PRO A 220 15.97 -4.72 10.06
CA PRO A 220 16.49 -5.72 10.98
C PRO A 220 17.19 -6.81 10.19
N GLU A 221 18.49 -6.96 10.45
CA GLU A 221 19.31 -8.06 9.96
C GLU A 221 18.69 -9.38 10.41
N THR A 222 18.43 -10.26 9.45
CA THR A 222 18.10 -11.66 9.71
C THR A 222 19.22 -12.26 10.54
N THR A 223 18.92 -12.65 11.78
CA THR A 223 19.87 -13.26 12.70
C THR A 223 20.43 -14.54 12.08
N THR A 224 21.60 -14.44 11.45
CA THR A 224 22.35 -15.60 11.00
C THR A 224 23.03 -16.15 12.25
N ALA A 225 22.54 -17.29 12.73
CA ALA A 225 23.13 -18.00 13.85
C ALA A 225 24.60 -18.31 13.53
N ALA A 226 25.52 -17.70 14.28
CA ALA A 226 26.93 -18.03 14.25
C ALA A 226 27.11 -19.49 14.66
N THR A 227 27.49 -20.35 13.71
CA THR A 227 27.92 -21.70 14.01
C THR A 227 29.34 -21.65 14.54
N THR A 228 29.47 -21.70 15.86
CA THR A 228 30.75 -21.87 16.56
C THR A 228 31.36 -23.22 16.15
N THR A 229 32.30 -23.20 15.22
CA THR A 229 33.03 -24.41 14.83
C THR A 229 34.31 -24.49 15.64
N LYS A 230 34.36 -25.51 16.51
CA LYS A 230 35.46 -25.85 17.40
C LYS A 230 36.70 -26.19 16.56
N LYS A 231 37.81 -25.54 16.91
CA LYS A 231 39.15 -25.74 16.33
C LYS A 231 39.65 -27.15 16.69
N THR A 232 39.80 -28.01 15.69
CA THR A 232 40.55 -29.26 15.81
C THR A 232 41.68 -29.26 14.79
N THR A 233 42.88 -29.09 15.30
CA THR A 233 44.18 -29.32 14.67
C THR A 233 44.27 -30.77 14.19
N THR A 234 44.80 -31.04 12.99
CA THR A 234 45.93 -31.97 12.76
C THR A 234 46.38 -31.89 11.29
N SER A 235 47.69 -31.78 11.14
CA SER A 235 48.53 -31.67 9.94
C SER A 235 48.35 -32.77 8.89
N LYS A 236 48.62 -32.43 7.62
CA LYS A 236 49.38 -33.29 6.68
C LYS A 236 49.90 -32.50 5.47
N THR A 237 51.01 -32.99 4.96
CA THR A 237 52.04 -32.33 4.15
C THR A 237 51.89 -32.68 2.66
N THR A 238 52.24 -31.71 1.81
CA THR A 238 52.83 -31.79 0.44
C THR A 238 52.23 -32.63 -0.70
N ALA A 239 52.00 -31.89 -1.79
CA ALA A 239 52.53 -32.08 -3.15
C ALA A 239 51.66 -32.78 -4.23
N ALA A 240 51.47 -32.01 -5.32
CA ALA A 240 51.57 -32.36 -6.76
C ALA A 240 50.39 -31.88 -7.62
N THR A 241 50.75 -31.16 -8.68
CA THR A 241 49.95 -30.45 -9.70
C THR A 241 49.87 -31.31 -10.99
N PRO A 242 49.30 -30.84 -12.12
CA PRO A 242 47.89 -30.60 -12.46
C PRO A 242 47.39 -31.59 -13.56
N GLN A 243 46.08 -31.80 -13.68
CA GLN A 243 45.50 -32.20 -14.97
C GLN A 243 44.24 -31.42 -15.32
N THR A 244 44.25 -31.00 -16.58
CA THR A 244 43.41 -30.05 -17.30
C THR A 244 42.13 -30.74 -17.77
N SER A 245 40.96 -30.16 -17.47
CA SER A 245 39.77 -30.30 -18.31
C SER A 245 38.75 -29.20 -18.00
N ARG A 246 38.63 -28.24 -18.92
CA ARG A 246 37.52 -27.28 -19.01
C ARG A 246 36.30 -28.02 -19.58
N PRO A 247 35.09 -27.88 -19.00
CA PRO A 247 34.01 -27.11 -19.65
C PRO A 247 33.00 -26.52 -18.63
N PRO A 248 31.90 -25.88 -19.06
CA PRO A 248 31.73 -24.73 -19.93
C PRO A 248 31.40 -23.45 -19.11
N VAL A 249 31.66 -22.29 -19.70
CA VAL A 249 31.17 -21.01 -19.18
C VAL A 249 29.66 -20.97 -19.39
N THR A 250 28.91 -21.21 -18.33
CA THR A 250 27.50 -20.86 -18.26
C THR A 250 27.41 -19.53 -17.52
N THR A 251 27.39 -18.44 -18.28
CA THR A 251 26.94 -17.13 -17.77
C THR A 251 25.49 -17.26 -17.35
N GLN A 252 25.26 -17.49 -16.06
CA GLN A 252 23.96 -17.25 -15.46
C GLN A 252 23.80 -15.74 -15.20
N PRO A 253 22.65 -15.14 -15.56
CA PRO A 253 22.29 -13.81 -15.09
C PRO A 253 22.22 -13.87 -13.56
N GLY A 254 22.97 -12.98 -12.91
CA GLY A 254 23.00 -12.86 -11.45
C GLY A 254 21.60 -12.57 -10.87
N PRO A 255 21.44 -12.74 -9.54
CA PRO A 255 20.17 -12.55 -8.88
C PRO A 255 19.69 -11.13 -9.12
N THR A 256 18.53 -11.00 -9.80
CA THR A 256 17.77 -9.76 -9.89
C THR A 256 17.43 -9.32 -8.48
N SER A 257 18.25 -8.40 -7.97
CA SER A 257 17.96 -7.60 -6.80
C SER A 257 16.67 -6.83 -7.08
N SER A 258 15.56 -7.32 -6.54
CA SER A 258 14.31 -6.57 -6.46
C SER A 258 14.63 -5.25 -5.75
N THR A 259 14.52 -4.14 -6.47
CA THR A 259 14.57 -2.80 -5.90
C THR A 259 13.30 -2.61 -5.08
N HIS A 260 13.39 -3.07 -3.84
CA HIS A 260 12.51 -2.75 -2.73
C HIS A 260 12.14 -1.27 -2.78
N PHE A 261 10.85 -0.97 -2.90
CA PHE A 261 10.32 0.38 -2.86
C PHE A 261 10.43 0.92 -1.42
N PRO A 262 10.91 2.16 -1.26
CA PRO A 262 10.61 2.91 -0.07
C PRO A 262 10.09 4.30 -0.46
N ILE A 263 8.90 4.63 0.04
CA ILE A 263 8.34 5.99 0.16
C ILE A 263 7.80 6.54 -1.15
N VAL A 264 6.48 6.59 -1.22
CA VAL A 264 5.70 7.02 -2.38
C VAL A 264 5.67 8.55 -2.51
N ASN A 265 6.82 9.24 -2.41
CA ASN A 265 6.98 10.65 -2.82
C ASN A 265 8.42 11.20 -2.78
N LYS A 266 9.43 10.43 -3.21
CA LYS A 266 10.81 10.93 -3.24
C LYS A 266 10.98 12.10 -4.22
N LYS A 267 10.20 12.14 -5.30
CA LYS A 267 10.38 13.19 -6.33
C LYS A 267 9.88 14.55 -5.87
N CYS A 268 8.67 14.61 -5.31
CA CYS A 268 8.02 15.87 -4.97
C CYS A 268 7.87 16.12 -3.46
N GLY A 269 8.25 15.14 -2.64
CA GLY A 269 8.29 15.26 -1.19
C GLY A 269 6.91 15.11 -0.51
N PRO A 270 6.86 15.23 0.82
CA PRO A 270 5.68 14.88 1.62
C PRO A 270 4.42 15.73 1.34
N ALA A 271 4.57 16.92 0.75
CA ALA A 271 3.44 17.78 0.41
C ALA A 271 2.49 17.15 -0.62
N PHE A 272 2.96 16.16 -1.36
CA PHE A 272 2.21 15.50 -2.43
C PHE A 272 1.67 14.13 -2.04
N ASP A 273 1.87 13.66 -0.80
CA ASP A 273 1.46 12.33 -0.34
C ASP A 273 -0.03 12.04 -0.53
N LYS A 274 -0.84 13.09 -0.63
CA LYS A 274 -2.30 13.03 -0.86
C LYS A 274 -2.74 13.44 -2.26
N ILE A 275 -1.81 13.83 -3.12
CA ILE A 275 -2.09 14.31 -4.48
C ILE A 275 -1.81 13.20 -5.49
N SER A 276 -0.61 12.63 -5.43
CA SER A 276 -0.06 11.72 -6.42
C SER A 276 1.16 11.03 -5.85
N ASN A 277 1.67 10.02 -6.55
CA ASN A 277 2.82 9.23 -6.11
C ASN A 277 3.83 9.04 -7.25
N ASP A 278 5.06 8.67 -6.90
CA ASP A 278 6.16 8.60 -7.89
C ASP A 278 5.88 7.64 -9.05
N PHE A 279 5.12 6.57 -8.81
CA PHE A 279 4.70 5.64 -9.86
C PHE A 279 3.83 6.32 -10.91
N MET A 280 2.84 7.10 -10.49
CA MET A 280 1.98 7.84 -11.42
C MET A 280 2.79 8.86 -12.19
N ARG A 281 3.70 9.58 -11.51
CA ARG A 281 4.61 10.52 -12.16
C ARG A 281 5.45 9.84 -13.23
N ASP A 282 5.99 8.66 -12.91
CA ASP A 282 6.75 7.84 -13.85
C ASP A 282 5.89 7.36 -15.01
N ASP A 283 4.68 6.85 -14.76
CA ASP A 283 3.80 6.38 -15.82
C ASP A 283 3.41 7.53 -16.77
N PHE A 284 3.01 8.68 -16.25
CA PHE A 284 2.71 9.87 -17.05
C PHE A 284 3.94 10.33 -17.86
N LEU A 285 5.11 10.46 -17.21
CA LEU A 285 6.33 10.94 -17.84
C LEU A 285 6.85 9.98 -18.92
N ASN A 286 6.90 8.69 -18.59
CA ASN A 286 7.42 7.65 -19.48
C ASN A 286 6.51 7.46 -20.68
N LEU A 287 5.18 7.47 -20.48
CA LEU A 287 4.23 7.37 -21.59
C LEU A 287 4.36 8.57 -22.55
N HIS A 288 4.44 9.79 -22.02
CA HIS A 288 4.63 10.98 -22.86
C HIS A 288 5.96 10.95 -23.60
N ASN A 289 7.06 10.62 -22.92
CA ASN A 289 8.37 10.54 -23.55
C ASN A 289 8.45 9.41 -24.59
N GLY A 290 7.76 8.28 -24.36
CA GLY A 290 7.63 7.19 -25.33
C GLY A 290 6.95 7.67 -26.62
N TYR A 291 5.78 8.31 -26.52
CA TYR A 291 5.11 8.87 -27.70
C TYR A 291 5.92 9.97 -28.40
N ARG A 292 6.61 10.83 -27.64
CA ARG A 292 7.51 11.84 -28.20
C ARG A 292 8.65 11.20 -29.01
N SER A 293 9.19 10.09 -28.54
CA SER A 293 10.20 9.31 -29.28
C SER A 293 9.63 8.72 -30.58
N GLU A 294 8.45 8.09 -30.52
CA GLU A 294 7.80 7.50 -31.71
C GLU A 294 7.48 8.56 -32.78
N VAL A 295 7.02 9.74 -32.36
CA VAL A 295 6.82 10.89 -33.27
C VAL A 295 8.16 11.39 -33.82
N ALA A 296 9.17 11.57 -32.98
CA ALA A 296 10.48 12.05 -33.41
C ALA A 296 11.14 11.14 -34.46
N GLN A 297 10.91 9.83 -34.36
CA GLN A 297 11.41 8.81 -35.28
C GLN A 297 10.49 8.56 -36.49
N GLY A 298 9.34 9.25 -36.58
CA GLY A 298 8.38 9.09 -37.67
C GLY A 298 7.71 7.71 -37.71
N ARG A 299 7.60 7.02 -36.57
CA ARG A 299 7.06 5.66 -36.48
C ARG A 299 5.54 5.63 -36.30
N LEU A 300 4.97 6.70 -35.74
CA LEU A 300 3.54 6.84 -35.51
C LEU A 300 2.76 7.01 -36.83
N THR A 301 1.67 6.28 -37.02
CA THR A 301 0.73 6.49 -38.13
C THR A 301 -0.35 7.48 -37.72
N MET A 302 -0.55 8.53 -38.51
CA MET A 302 -1.57 9.55 -38.31
C MET A 302 -2.93 9.08 -38.86
N GLY A 303 -4.01 9.81 -38.57
CA GLY A 303 -5.37 9.44 -38.99
C GLY A 303 -5.58 9.37 -40.51
N ASP A 304 -4.72 10.03 -41.29
CA ASP A 304 -4.71 9.98 -42.76
C ASP A 304 -3.94 8.77 -43.32
N GLY A 305 -3.50 7.85 -42.45
CA GLY A 305 -2.72 6.66 -42.81
C GLY A 305 -1.23 6.94 -43.08
N LYS A 306 -0.79 8.19 -43.08
CA LYS A 306 0.62 8.55 -43.30
C LYS A 306 1.42 8.48 -42.00
N LYS A 307 2.73 8.28 -42.14
CA LYS A 307 3.65 8.35 -41.01
C LYS A 307 3.89 9.80 -40.57
N ALA A 308 4.06 9.99 -39.26
CA ALA A 308 4.48 11.26 -38.70
C ALA A 308 5.83 11.70 -39.30
N ARG A 309 6.02 13.00 -39.47
CA ARG A 309 7.30 13.54 -39.93
C ARG A 309 8.33 13.44 -38.81
N VAL A 310 9.56 13.08 -39.15
CA VAL A 310 10.66 13.02 -38.18
C VAL A 310 10.93 14.39 -37.56
N ALA A 311 11.22 14.41 -36.27
CA ALA A 311 11.52 15.64 -35.52
C ALA A 311 12.93 15.55 -34.91
N ASN A 312 13.84 16.39 -35.40
CA ASN A 312 15.26 16.37 -35.01
C ASN A 312 15.58 17.15 -33.72
N LYS A 313 14.62 17.85 -33.14
CA LYS A 313 14.78 18.66 -31.91
C LYS A 313 13.71 18.37 -30.86
N MET A 314 13.17 17.15 -30.84
CA MET A 314 12.18 16.74 -29.85
C MET A 314 12.85 16.59 -28.47
N ARG A 315 12.60 17.53 -27.56
CA ARG A 315 13.15 17.49 -26.19
C ARG A 315 12.52 16.36 -25.38
N LYS A 316 13.32 15.66 -24.58
CA LYS A 316 12.81 14.75 -23.55
C LYS A 316 12.22 15.60 -22.41
N LEU A 317 11.06 15.21 -21.89
CA LEU A 317 10.44 15.85 -20.74
C LEU A 317 11.05 15.30 -19.46
N GLU A 318 11.11 16.16 -18.45
CA GLU A 318 11.37 15.82 -17.06
C GLU A 318 10.14 16.19 -16.23
N TYR A 319 9.94 15.50 -15.10
CA TYR A 319 8.80 15.78 -14.23
C TYR A 319 9.09 16.99 -13.34
N ASP A 320 8.13 17.90 -13.23
CA ASP A 320 8.26 19.12 -12.43
C ASP A 320 7.15 19.18 -11.38
N CYS A 321 7.55 19.20 -10.11
CA CYS A 321 6.63 19.16 -8.98
C CYS A 321 5.82 20.46 -8.79
N PRO A 322 6.40 21.67 -8.97
CA PRO A 322 5.60 22.89 -9.05
C PRO A 322 4.49 22.84 -10.10
N LEU A 323 4.76 22.31 -11.30
CA LEU A 323 3.73 22.12 -12.33
C LEU A 323 2.67 21.09 -11.92
N GLU A 324 3.04 19.98 -11.26
CA GLU A 324 2.06 19.02 -10.68
C GLU A 324 1.15 19.71 -9.65
N MET A 325 1.69 20.56 -8.78
CA MET A 325 0.91 21.31 -7.80
C MET A 325 -0.04 22.31 -8.47
N SER A 326 0.41 22.99 -9.53
CA SER A 326 -0.45 23.88 -10.31
C SER A 326 -1.58 23.12 -11.00
N ALA A 327 -1.28 21.99 -11.66
CA ALA A 327 -2.28 21.11 -12.26
C ALA A 327 -3.29 20.60 -11.23
N TYR A 328 -2.82 20.19 -10.04
CA TYR A 328 -3.67 19.77 -8.94
C TYR A 328 -4.61 20.89 -8.46
N LYS A 329 -4.11 22.10 -8.29
CA LYS A 329 -4.93 23.26 -7.88
C LYS A 329 -6.05 23.54 -8.87
N ILE A 330 -5.77 23.45 -10.17
CA ILE A 330 -6.77 23.64 -11.23
C ILE A 330 -7.80 22.50 -11.18
N ALA A 331 -7.34 21.24 -11.15
CA ALA A 331 -8.24 20.07 -11.12
C ALA A 331 -9.16 20.08 -9.89
N LYS A 332 -8.67 20.56 -8.74
CA LYS A 332 -9.44 20.68 -7.49
C LYS A 332 -10.65 21.62 -7.61
N LEU A 333 -10.66 22.54 -8.57
CA LEU A 333 -11.81 23.41 -8.81
C LEU A 333 -13.00 22.67 -9.42
N CYS A 334 -12.77 21.47 -9.98
CA CYS A 334 -13.78 20.68 -10.70
C CYS A 334 -14.47 21.47 -11.84
N ASP A 335 -13.73 22.41 -12.45
CA ASP A 335 -14.13 23.21 -13.60
C ASP A 335 -13.30 22.78 -14.83
N ASP A 336 -13.93 22.78 -16.00
CA ASP A 336 -13.30 22.41 -17.29
C ASP A 336 -12.89 23.65 -18.11
N SER A 337 -12.99 24.85 -17.52
CA SER A 337 -12.52 26.10 -18.12
C SER A 337 -10.98 26.15 -18.21
N MET A 338 -10.44 26.71 -19.31
CA MET A 338 -8.99 26.88 -19.48
C MET A 338 -8.42 27.70 -18.33
N SER A 339 -7.34 27.22 -17.72
CA SER A 339 -6.62 28.06 -16.76
C SER A 339 -6.02 29.25 -17.51
N ASN A 340 -6.06 30.43 -16.90
CA ASN A 340 -5.42 31.65 -17.45
C ASN A 340 -3.92 31.69 -17.10
N GLU A 341 -3.28 30.51 -17.04
CA GLU A 341 -1.90 30.34 -16.61
C GLU A 341 -0.93 30.28 -17.80
N ASN A 342 0.35 30.57 -17.56
CA ASN A 342 1.38 30.60 -18.60
C ASN A 342 1.93 29.21 -18.99
N PHE A 343 1.11 28.15 -18.85
CA PHE A 343 1.49 26.78 -19.16
C PHE A 343 0.50 26.16 -20.17
N ALA A 344 0.99 25.26 -21.02
CA ALA A 344 0.11 24.48 -21.88
C ALA A 344 -0.61 23.41 -21.06
N GLU A 345 -1.92 23.28 -21.26
CA GLU A 345 -2.78 22.39 -20.48
C GLU A 345 -3.50 21.38 -21.38
N ASN A 346 -3.47 20.10 -21.00
CA ASN A 346 -4.34 19.06 -21.54
C ASN A 346 -5.25 18.58 -20.42
N ARG A 347 -6.56 18.53 -20.67
CA ARG A 347 -7.56 18.06 -19.71
C ARG A 347 -8.35 16.87 -20.23
N MET A 348 -8.82 16.06 -19.29
CA MET A 348 -9.69 14.94 -19.56
C MET A 348 -10.65 14.75 -18.38
N LYS A 349 -11.94 14.93 -18.62
CA LYS A 349 -12.99 14.57 -17.67
C LYS A 349 -13.47 13.14 -17.97
N LEU A 350 -13.21 12.24 -17.04
CA LEU A 350 -13.62 10.85 -17.14
C LEU A 350 -15.02 10.67 -16.51
N PRO A 351 -16.02 10.07 -17.20
CA PRO A 351 -17.26 9.68 -16.56
C PRO A 351 -17.03 8.61 -15.49
N ASN A 352 -17.88 8.61 -14.45
CA ASN A 352 -17.82 7.65 -13.33
C ASN A 352 -18.03 6.18 -13.75
N SER A 353 -18.41 5.91 -15.00
CA SER A 353 -18.68 4.59 -15.56
C SER A 353 -17.53 4.00 -16.38
N ILE A 354 -16.35 4.61 -16.40
CA ILE A 354 -15.21 4.07 -17.17
C ILE A 354 -14.78 2.72 -16.63
N GLU A 355 -14.72 1.74 -17.52
CA GLU A 355 -14.01 0.49 -17.31
C GLU A 355 -12.55 0.67 -17.74
N PHE A 356 -11.61 0.46 -16.81
CA PHE A 356 -10.16 0.50 -17.08
C PHE A 356 -9.65 -0.74 -17.86
N THR A 357 -10.51 -1.36 -18.67
CA THR A 357 -10.20 -2.59 -19.42
C THR A 357 -9.28 -2.35 -20.62
N ASN A 358 -9.11 -1.09 -21.04
CA ASN A 358 -8.31 -0.69 -22.20
C ASN A 358 -7.18 0.30 -21.85
N ALA A 359 -6.44 0.05 -20.76
CA ALA A 359 -5.21 0.81 -20.54
C ALA A 359 -4.25 0.60 -21.73
N PRO A 360 -3.68 1.67 -22.33
CA PRO A 360 -2.75 1.53 -23.43
C PRO A 360 -1.60 0.62 -22.99
N LYS A 361 -1.29 -0.40 -23.80
CA LYS A 361 -0.15 -1.29 -23.56
C LYS A 361 1.10 -0.42 -23.40
N LYS A 362 1.93 -0.67 -22.38
CA LYS A 362 3.23 0.00 -22.21
C LYS A 362 3.93 0.04 -23.55
N VAL A 363 4.16 1.24 -24.07
CA VAL A 363 4.97 1.46 -25.27
C VAL A 363 6.38 1.03 -24.86
N ARG A 364 6.91 0.00 -25.53
CA ARG A 364 8.24 -0.58 -25.22
C ARG A 364 9.37 0.37 -25.53
#